data_AF-A0A2N3XSJ7-F1
#
_entry.id   AF-A0A2N3XSJ7-F1
#
_cell.length_a   1.000
_cell.length_b   1.000
_cell.length_c   1.000
_cell.angle_alpha   90.00
_cell.angle_beta   90.00
_cell.angle_gamma   90.00
#
_symmetry.space_group_name_H-M   'P 1'
#
loop_
_entity.id
_entity.type
_entity.pdbx_description
1 polymer ?
#
loop_
_entity_poly.entity_id
_entity_poly.type
_entity_poly.pdbx_seq_one_letter_code
_entity_poly.pdbx_strand_id
1 'polypeptide(L)'
;METFGQALRRLREDAGISQPQLARQAHISQSSLSRYEADRQAVDPAMAARLDELLGARGSLVDRHAPAALLGPDIDSDRLAYVARAPRAIDRAALESLGAVLASTRRLEDGIGVAPVLHPVRAYLGFMETLAAEARGSIRRDVVDQAGQWAQYNGWLNTALRSYQEACRWFSRSLEWAVEAEDDDLAATVWSFKGHVAWLRGEVGATIGLTRVARRYRDIYPGQIAYDALQEARGHAAIGDTYEVERLVEDAWDLAERALAELPGAPPWHYYRSPAFWELERGRALYQVRPQRAVEMLTTGLEDLPTDQQSADWAEAYRRDLAAAQALCA
;
A
#
# COMPACT_ATOMS: atom_id res chain seq x y z
N MET A 1 -22.09 -5.82 -2.54
CA MET A 1 -21.24 -5.94 -3.73
C MET A 1 -21.23 -7.41 -4.13
N GLU A 2 -21.38 -7.74 -5.42
CA GLU A 2 -21.40 -9.13 -5.92
C GLU A 2 -19.96 -9.70 -5.90
N THR A 3 -19.75 -10.88 -5.30
CA THR A 3 -18.44 -11.57 -5.26
C THR A 3 -18.07 -12.17 -6.62
N PHE A 4 -16.83 -12.64 -6.79
CA PHE A 4 -16.42 -13.37 -8.00
C PHE A 4 -17.32 -14.58 -8.26
N GLY A 5 -17.56 -15.42 -7.26
CA GLY A 5 -18.40 -16.61 -7.39
C GLY A 5 -19.86 -16.28 -7.71
N GLN A 6 -20.41 -15.23 -7.09
CA GLN A 6 -21.77 -14.75 -7.37
C GLN A 6 -21.88 -14.22 -8.81
N ALA A 7 -20.92 -13.41 -9.26
CA ALA A 7 -20.89 -12.88 -10.62
C ALA A 7 -20.70 -14.00 -11.65
N LEU A 8 -19.81 -14.96 -11.38
CA LEU A 8 -19.58 -16.12 -12.24
C LEU A 8 -20.86 -16.94 -12.40
N ARG A 9 -21.56 -17.20 -11.28
CA ARG A 9 -22.82 -17.92 -11.28
C ARG A 9 -23.89 -17.17 -12.07
N ARG A 10 -24.09 -15.88 -11.80
CA ARG A 10 -25.08 -15.06 -12.48
C ARG A 10 -24.80 -14.99 -13.98
N LEU A 11 -23.57 -14.67 -14.39
CA LEU A 11 -23.18 -14.58 -15.81
C LEU A 11 -23.32 -15.93 -16.52
N ARG A 12 -23.02 -17.03 -15.84
CA ARG A 12 -23.26 -18.38 -16.37
C ARG A 12 -24.76 -18.63 -16.58
N GLU A 13 -25.60 -18.28 -15.61
CA GLU A 13 -27.05 -18.46 -15.67
C GLU A 13 -27.68 -17.55 -16.74
N ASP A 14 -27.24 -16.29 -16.85
CA ASP A 14 -27.64 -15.33 -17.89
C ASP A 14 -27.26 -15.83 -19.30
N ALA A 15 -26.12 -16.52 -19.43
CA ALA A 15 -25.69 -17.17 -20.67
C ALA A 15 -26.42 -18.50 -20.96
N GLY A 16 -27.27 -18.99 -20.05
CA GLY A 16 -27.98 -20.26 -20.19
C GLY A 16 -27.06 -21.50 -20.13
N ILE A 17 -25.87 -21.38 -19.56
CA ILE A 17 -24.85 -22.43 -19.52
C ILE A 17 -24.96 -23.20 -18.19
N SER A 18 -24.95 -24.54 -18.21
CA SER A 18 -24.89 -25.32 -16.97
C SER A 18 -23.46 -25.40 -16.41
N GLN A 19 -23.30 -25.64 -15.10
CA GLN A 19 -21.98 -25.82 -14.49
C GLN A 19 -21.13 -26.90 -15.21
N PRO A 20 -21.64 -28.10 -15.56
CA PRO A 20 -20.85 -29.08 -16.32
C PRO A 20 -20.46 -28.64 -17.74
N GLN A 21 -21.23 -27.75 -18.37
CA GLN A 21 -20.90 -27.22 -19.69
C GLN A 21 -19.78 -26.20 -19.60
N LEU A 22 -19.89 -25.21 -18.70
CA LEU A 22 -18.85 -24.20 -18.51
C LEU A 22 -17.54 -24.84 -18.04
N ALA A 23 -17.61 -25.81 -17.12
CA ALA A 23 -16.43 -26.54 -16.64
C ALA A 23 -15.69 -27.26 -17.79
N ARG A 24 -16.42 -27.89 -18.72
CA ARG A 24 -15.83 -28.51 -19.92
C ARG A 24 -15.16 -27.49 -20.85
N GLN A 25 -15.83 -26.36 -21.09
CA GLN A 25 -15.29 -25.27 -21.92
C GLN A 25 -14.04 -24.63 -21.30
N ALA A 26 -13.99 -24.52 -19.97
CA ALA A 26 -12.85 -24.02 -19.22
C ALA A 26 -11.77 -25.07 -18.92
N HIS A 27 -11.96 -26.33 -19.33
CA HIS A 27 -11.07 -27.47 -19.05
C HIS A 27 -10.79 -27.70 -17.55
N ILE A 28 -11.81 -27.56 -16.72
CA ILE A 28 -11.77 -27.85 -15.28
C ILE A 28 -12.84 -28.86 -14.90
N SER A 29 -12.77 -29.40 -13.68
CA SER A 29 -13.86 -30.23 -13.15
C SER A 29 -15.07 -29.38 -12.77
N GLN A 30 -16.26 -29.97 -12.83
CA GLN A 30 -17.47 -29.32 -12.31
C GLN A 30 -17.36 -29.03 -10.80
N SER A 31 -16.65 -29.86 -10.04
CA SER A 31 -16.39 -29.63 -8.62
C SER A 31 -15.50 -28.41 -8.36
N SER A 32 -14.54 -28.10 -9.23
CA SER A 32 -13.76 -26.86 -9.15
C SER A 32 -14.63 -25.65 -9.52
N LEU A 33 -15.43 -25.74 -10.59
CA LEU A 33 -16.35 -24.66 -10.94
C LEU A 33 -17.39 -24.37 -9.84
N SER A 34 -17.93 -25.41 -9.21
CA SER A 34 -18.85 -25.27 -8.07
C SER A 34 -18.18 -24.62 -6.86
N ARG A 35 -16.91 -24.93 -6.60
CA ARG A 35 -16.13 -24.25 -5.55
C ARG A 35 -15.83 -22.81 -5.90
N TYR A 36 -15.59 -22.48 -7.18
CA TYR A 36 -15.44 -21.11 -7.66
C TYR A 36 -16.72 -20.30 -7.50
N GLU A 37 -17.87 -20.84 -7.92
CA GLU A 37 -19.19 -20.17 -7.76
C GLU A 37 -19.60 -20.02 -6.29
N ALA A 38 -19.06 -20.86 -5.40
CA ALA A 38 -19.29 -20.78 -3.96
C ALA A 38 -18.22 -19.96 -3.21
N ASP A 39 -17.28 -19.34 -3.92
CA ASP A 39 -16.12 -18.63 -3.35
C ASP A 39 -15.31 -19.47 -2.34
N ARG A 40 -15.31 -20.81 -2.49
CA ARG A 40 -14.59 -21.77 -1.63
C ARG A 40 -13.22 -22.18 -2.16
N GLN A 41 -12.87 -21.73 -3.36
CA GLN A 41 -11.56 -21.96 -3.95
C GLN A 41 -11.19 -20.72 -4.77
N ALA A 42 -9.99 -20.22 -4.55
CA ALA A 42 -9.46 -19.15 -5.36
C ALA A 42 -9.19 -19.63 -6.79
N VAL A 43 -9.51 -18.77 -7.75
CA VAL A 43 -9.20 -18.98 -9.17
C VAL A 43 -7.82 -18.39 -9.43
N ASP A 44 -7.04 -18.88 -10.38
CA ASP A 44 -5.84 -18.17 -10.83
C ASP A 44 -6.21 -17.09 -11.88
N PRO A 45 -5.40 -16.04 -12.08
CA PRO A 45 -5.74 -14.95 -13.01
C PRO A 45 -5.99 -15.42 -14.45
N ALA A 46 -5.26 -16.43 -14.94
CA ALA A 46 -5.43 -16.94 -16.29
C ALA A 46 -6.77 -17.67 -16.43
N MET A 47 -7.18 -18.43 -15.42
CA MET A 47 -8.48 -19.08 -15.38
C MET A 47 -9.62 -18.05 -15.22
N ALA A 48 -9.43 -16.99 -14.45
CA ALA A 48 -10.42 -15.91 -14.33
C ALA A 48 -10.63 -15.18 -15.67
N ALA A 49 -9.55 -14.85 -16.37
CA ALA A 49 -9.61 -14.27 -17.72
C ALA A 49 -10.29 -15.21 -18.73
N ARG A 50 -10.00 -16.52 -18.64
CA ARG A 50 -10.65 -17.53 -19.48
C ARG A 50 -12.15 -17.62 -19.22
N LEU A 51 -12.59 -17.60 -17.96
CA LEU A 51 -14.01 -17.63 -17.61
C LEU A 51 -14.71 -16.33 -18.03
N ASP A 52 -14.02 -15.18 -17.94
CA ASP A 52 -14.50 -13.90 -18.45
C ASP A 52 -14.76 -13.94 -19.95
N GLU A 53 -13.79 -14.44 -20.72
CA GLU A 53 -13.88 -14.59 -22.17
C GLU A 53 -15.02 -15.54 -22.57
N LEU A 54 -15.09 -16.72 -21.94
CA LEU A 54 -16.13 -17.73 -22.21
C LEU A 54 -17.55 -17.22 -21.95
N LEU A 55 -17.71 -16.29 -21.01
CA LEU A 55 -19.00 -15.70 -20.64
C LEU A 55 -19.24 -14.33 -21.31
N GLY A 56 -18.29 -13.84 -22.11
CA GLY A 56 -18.38 -12.52 -22.74
C GLY A 56 -18.50 -11.38 -21.72
N ALA A 57 -17.87 -11.53 -20.55
CA ALA A 57 -18.07 -10.67 -19.39
C ALA A 57 -17.32 -9.33 -19.46
N ARG A 58 -16.48 -9.12 -20.50
CA ARG A 58 -15.79 -7.86 -20.81
C ARG A 58 -14.96 -7.31 -19.65
N GLY A 59 -14.24 -8.18 -18.97
CA GLY A 59 -13.39 -7.84 -17.82
C GLY A 59 -14.12 -7.85 -16.48
N SER A 60 -15.45 -8.01 -16.46
CA SER A 60 -16.24 -8.00 -15.22
C SER A 60 -15.83 -9.10 -14.23
N LEU A 61 -15.46 -10.30 -14.69
CA LEU A 61 -14.94 -11.36 -13.82
C LEU A 61 -13.48 -11.16 -13.46
N VAL A 62 -12.67 -10.62 -14.37
CA VAL A 62 -11.27 -10.26 -14.11
C VAL A 62 -11.18 -9.18 -13.04
N ASP A 63 -12.00 -8.14 -13.12
CA ASP A 63 -12.04 -7.05 -12.15
C ASP A 63 -12.43 -7.55 -10.75
N ARG A 64 -13.30 -8.56 -10.68
CA ARG A 64 -13.77 -9.16 -9.42
C ARG A 64 -12.87 -10.27 -8.91
N HIS A 65 -11.90 -10.70 -9.71
CA HIS A 65 -10.93 -11.69 -9.30
C HIS A 65 -10.07 -11.11 -8.18
N ALA A 66 -10.22 -11.65 -6.97
CA ALA A 66 -9.20 -11.48 -5.96
C ALA A 66 -8.06 -12.45 -6.32
N PRO A 67 -6.82 -11.98 -6.55
CA PRO A 67 -5.68 -12.87 -6.70
C PRO A 67 -5.68 -13.90 -5.57
N ALA A 68 -5.61 -15.20 -5.90
CA ALA A 68 -5.44 -16.27 -4.92
C ALA A 68 -4.28 -15.98 -3.93
N ALA A 69 -3.28 -15.22 -4.38
CA ALA A 69 -2.13 -14.74 -3.62
C ALA A 69 -2.50 -13.80 -2.45
N LEU A 70 -3.66 -13.14 -2.48
CA LEU A 70 -4.15 -12.32 -1.36
C LEU A 70 -4.64 -13.17 -0.18
N LEU A 71 -5.02 -14.42 -0.46
CA LEU A 71 -5.51 -15.39 0.50
C LEU A 71 -4.41 -16.42 0.82
N GLY A 72 -3.15 -15.97 1.02
CA GLY A 72 -1.98 -16.81 1.29
C GLY A 72 -2.26 -18.05 2.18
N PRO A 73 -1.42 -19.10 2.10
CA PRO A 73 -1.80 -20.47 2.51
C PRO A 73 -2.29 -20.62 3.96
N ASP A 74 -1.92 -19.70 4.85
CA ASP A 74 -2.28 -19.71 6.27
C ASP A 74 -3.54 -18.87 6.61
N ILE A 75 -4.22 -18.31 5.61
CA ILE A 75 -5.41 -17.46 5.80
C ILE A 75 -6.65 -18.32 5.96
N ASP A 76 -7.26 -18.25 7.15
CA ASP A 76 -8.51 -18.93 7.49
C ASP A 76 -9.70 -18.28 6.77
N SER A 77 -9.89 -18.69 5.52
CA SER A 77 -10.94 -18.18 4.62
C SER A 77 -12.35 -18.45 5.16
N ASP A 78 -12.54 -19.56 5.87
CA ASP A 78 -13.84 -19.90 6.48
C ASP A 78 -14.18 -18.96 7.63
N ARG A 79 -13.19 -18.61 8.47
CA ARG A 79 -13.36 -17.59 9.52
C ARG A 79 -13.66 -16.22 8.92
N LEU A 80 -12.94 -15.79 7.88
CA LEU A 80 -13.22 -14.51 7.22
C LEU A 80 -14.61 -14.48 6.59
N ALA A 81 -15.04 -15.58 5.94
CA ALA A 81 -16.39 -15.70 5.39
C ALA A 81 -17.48 -15.70 6.47
N TYR A 82 -17.20 -16.25 7.65
CA TYR A 82 -18.10 -16.15 8.81
C TYR A 82 -18.22 -14.71 9.31
N VAL A 83 -17.10 -14.03 9.54
CA VAL A 83 -17.07 -12.64 10.01
C VAL A 83 -17.71 -11.69 8.98
N ALA A 84 -17.57 -11.95 7.68
CA ALA A 84 -18.26 -11.21 6.63
C ALA A 84 -19.79 -11.27 6.73
N ARG A 85 -20.34 -12.39 7.24
CA ARG A 85 -21.78 -12.56 7.49
C ARG A 85 -22.20 -12.09 8.89
N ALA A 86 -21.28 -12.10 9.85
CA ALA A 86 -21.51 -11.69 11.22
C ALA A 86 -20.38 -10.75 11.71
N PRO A 87 -20.35 -9.47 11.28
CA PRO A 87 -19.25 -8.54 11.59
C PRO A 87 -18.95 -8.38 13.09
N ARG A 88 -19.98 -8.51 13.94
CA ARG A 88 -19.86 -8.45 15.41
C ARG A 88 -19.09 -9.62 16.01
N ALA A 89 -18.91 -10.71 15.26
CA ALA A 89 -18.17 -11.89 15.69
C ALA A 89 -16.69 -11.82 15.30
N ILE A 90 -16.18 -10.64 14.89
CA ILE A 90 -14.75 -10.42 14.70
C ILE A 90 -13.98 -10.80 15.97
N ASP A 91 -12.99 -11.66 15.79
CA ASP A 91 -12.07 -12.10 16.83
C ASP A 91 -10.62 -11.74 16.45
N ARG A 92 -9.70 -11.99 17.37
CA ARG A 92 -8.28 -11.66 17.18
C ARG A 92 -7.66 -12.40 15.99
N ALA A 93 -8.00 -13.67 15.81
CA ALA A 93 -7.45 -14.50 14.72
C ALA A 93 -7.92 -14.03 13.34
N ALA A 94 -9.19 -13.60 13.22
CA ALA A 94 -9.70 -13.00 12.00
C ALA A 94 -9.00 -11.66 11.71
N LEU A 95 -8.76 -10.84 12.73
CA LEU A 95 -8.05 -9.58 12.57
C LEU A 95 -6.59 -9.78 12.14
N GLU A 96 -5.89 -10.75 12.74
CA GLU A 96 -4.54 -11.14 12.34
C GLU A 96 -4.49 -11.63 10.89
N SER A 97 -5.49 -12.41 10.47
CA SER A 97 -5.62 -12.83 9.07
C SER A 97 -5.76 -11.62 8.13
N LEU A 98 -6.59 -10.63 8.49
CA LEU A 98 -6.76 -9.39 7.70
C LEU A 98 -5.47 -8.55 7.63
N GLY A 99 -4.70 -8.50 8.72
CA GLY A 99 -3.38 -7.88 8.73
C GLY A 99 -2.39 -8.61 7.81
N ALA A 100 -2.40 -9.94 7.83
CA ALA A 100 -1.57 -10.77 6.95
C ALA A 100 -1.94 -10.59 5.46
N VAL A 101 -3.24 -10.53 5.13
CA VAL A 101 -3.70 -10.17 3.77
C VAL A 101 -3.08 -8.83 3.35
N LEU A 102 -3.21 -7.79 4.18
CA LEU A 102 -2.72 -6.46 3.85
C LEU A 102 -1.19 -6.46 3.62
N ALA A 103 -0.43 -7.13 4.48
CA ALA A 103 1.02 -7.23 4.35
C ALA A 103 1.44 -7.99 3.07
N SER A 104 0.73 -9.08 2.74
CA SER A 104 0.94 -9.83 1.49
C SER A 104 0.60 -8.97 0.27
N THR A 105 -0.49 -8.19 0.34
CA THR A 105 -0.95 -7.33 -0.75
C THR A 105 0.08 -6.25 -1.10
N ARG A 106 0.72 -5.64 -0.10
CA ARG A 106 1.78 -4.65 -0.30
C ARG A 106 2.95 -5.24 -1.10
N ARG A 107 3.45 -6.40 -0.67
CA ARG A 107 4.54 -7.11 -1.38
C ARG A 107 4.15 -7.59 -2.77
N LEU A 108 2.90 -8.00 -2.95
CA LEU A 108 2.41 -8.40 -4.27
C LEU A 108 2.38 -7.21 -5.23
N GLU A 109 1.93 -6.05 -4.76
CA GLU A 109 1.88 -4.80 -5.53
C GLU A 109 3.27 -4.40 -6.04
N ASP A 110 4.32 -4.50 -5.22
CA ASP A 110 5.70 -4.21 -5.64
C ASP A 110 6.13 -5.01 -6.90
N GLY A 111 5.57 -6.21 -7.10
CA GLY A 111 5.91 -7.09 -8.22
C GLY A 111 4.97 -7.03 -9.43
N ILE A 112 3.70 -6.63 -9.24
CA ILE A 112 2.68 -6.66 -10.32
C ILE A 112 2.04 -5.29 -10.59
N GLY A 113 2.44 -4.27 -9.86
CA GLY A 113 1.92 -2.91 -9.91
C GLY A 113 0.54 -2.76 -9.26
N VAL A 114 0.07 -1.50 -9.27
CA VAL A 114 -1.15 -1.08 -8.55
C VAL A 114 -2.44 -1.63 -9.16
N ALA A 115 -2.55 -1.70 -10.48
CA ALA A 115 -3.82 -1.97 -11.16
C ALA A 115 -4.47 -3.32 -10.76
N PRO A 116 -3.72 -4.44 -10.68
CA PRO A 116 -4.28 -5.73 -10.27
C PRO A 116 -4.73 -5.80 -8.80
N VAL A 117 -4.16 -4.98 -7.91
CA VAL A 117 -4.46 -5.03 -6.47
C VAL A 117 -5.54 -4.04 -6.02
N LEU A 118 -5.86 -3.02 -6.84
CA LEU A 118 -6.75 -1.93 -6.45
C LEU A 118 -8.17 -2.41 -6.08
N HIS A 119 -8.80 -3.20 -6.94
CA HIS A 119 -10.17 -3.66 -6.71
C HIS A 119 -10.26 -4.57 -5.45
N PRO A 120 -9.39 -5.58 -5.27
CA PRO A 120 -9.35 -6.35 -4.03
C PRO A 120 -9.13 -5.50 -2.78
N VAL A 121 -8.23 -4.52 -2.82
CA VAL A 121 -7.97 -3.62 -1.68
C VAL A 121 -9.21 -2.81 -1.32
N ARG A 122 -9.95 -2.29 -2.32
CA ARG A 122 -11.22 -1.59 -2.07
C ARG A 122 -12.29 -2.50 -1.47
N ALA A 123 -12.35 -3.76 -1.87
CA ALA A 123 -13.26 -4.73 -1.29
C ALA A 123 -12.95 -4.99 0.20
N TYR A 124 -11.67 -5.23 0.53
CA TYR A 124 -11.24 -5.38 1.93
C TYR A 124 -11.45 -4.11 2.74
N LEU A 125 -11.21 -2.93 2.17
CA LEU A 125 -11.46 -1.66 2.85
C LEU A 125 -12.95 -1.48 3.20
N GLY A 126 -13.88 -1.77 2.27
CA GLY A 126 -15.31 -1.74 2.56
C GLY A 126 -15.73 -2.76 3.63
N PHE A 127 -15.06 -3.91 3.67
CA PHE A 127 -15.23 -4.87 4.75
C PHE A 127 -14.72 -4.31 6.09
N MET A 128 -13.53 -3.71 6.12
CA MET A 128 -12.98 -3.07 7.32
C MET A 128 -13.83 -1.90 7.83
N GLU A 129 -14.43 -1.10 6.94
CA GLU A 129 -15.40 -0.07 7.31
C GLU A 129 -16.60 -0.66 8.08
N THR A 130 -17.11 -1.79 7.59
CA THR A 130 -18.21 -2.52 8.26
C THR A 130 -17.76 -3.05 9.62
N LEU A 131 -16.56 -3.64 9.71
CA LEU A 131 -16.01 -4.13 10.97
C LEU A 131 -15.79 -3.01 11.97
N ALA A 132 -15.21 -1.88 11.57
CA ALA A 132 -15.01 -0.72 12.44
C ALA A 132 -16.35 -0.14 12.94
N ALA A 133 -17.40 -0.17 12.11
CA ALA A 133 -18.74 0.26 12.50
C ALA A 133 -19.43 -0.69 13.50
N GLU A 134 -19.21 -2.00 13.39
CA GLU A 134 -19.89 -3.03 14.20
C GLU A 134 -19.09 -3.53 15.40
N ALA A 135 -17.76 -3.39 15.41
CA ALA A 135 -16.90 -3.86 16.50
C ALA A 135 -17.21 -3.15 17.83
N ARG A 136 -17.26 -3.93 18.92
CA ARG A 136 -17.59 -3.48 20.28
C ARG A 136 -16.60 -4.09 21.28
N GLY A 137 -16.54 -3.53 22.48
CA GLY A 137 -15.71 -4.05 23.56
C GLY A 137 -14.22 -3.87 23.28
N SER A 138 -13.40 -4.74 23.87
CA SER A 138 -11.93 -4.62 23.87
C SER A 138 -11.29 -4.72 22.49
N ILE A 139 -11.91 -5.41 21.53
CA ILE A 139 -11.34 -5.58 20.18
C ILE A 139 -11.51 -4.34 19.29
N ARG A 140 -12.38 -3.39 19.67
CA ARG A 140 -12.73 -2.25 18.82
C ARG A 140 -11.51 -1.42 18.42
N ARG A 141 -10.62 -1.13 19.36
CA ARG A 141 -9.41 -0.33 19.11
C ARG A 141 -8.57 -0.96 18.01
N ASP A 142 -8.27 -2.26 18.12
CA ASP A 142 -7.45 -2.99 17.15
C ASP A 142 -8.14 -3.09 15.76
N VAL A 143 -9.47 -3.20 15.72
CA VAL A 143 -10.22 -3.22 14.45
C VAL A 143 -10.17 -1.86 13.75
N VAL A 144 -10.32 -0.77 14.52
CA VAL A 144 -10.24 0.60 14.00
C VAL A 144 -8.84 0.92 13.52
N ASP A 145 -7.81 0.50 14.28
CA ASP A 145 -6.41 0.58 13.87
C ASP A 145 -6.18 -0.08 12.51
N GLN A 146 -6.56 -1.35 12.39
CA GLN A 146 -6.39 -2.11 11.15
C GLN A 146 -7.17 -1.46 9.98
N ALA A 147 -8.36 -0.90 10.23
CA ALA A 147 -9.11 -0.14 9.21
C ALA A 147 -8.35 1.12 8.77
N GLY A 148 -7.73 1.82 9.71
CA GLY A 148 -6.77 2.91 9.50
C GLY A 148 -5.66 2.52 8.54
N GLN A 149 -5.02 1.38 8.75
CA GLN A 149 -3.96 0.86 7.89
C GLN A 149 -4.44 0.51 6.47
N TRP A 150 -5.64 -0.05 6.33
CA TRP A 150 -6.25 -0.34 5.03
C TRP A 150 -6.57 0.96 4.26
N ALA A 151 -7.10 1.98 4.94
CA ALA A 151 -7.34 3.29 4.32
C ALA A 151 -6.04 4.00 3.93
N GLN A 152 -5.01 3.94 4.78
CA GLN A 152 -3.67 4.44 4.46
C GLN A 152 -3.17 3.79 3.16
N TYR A 153 -3.22 2.47 3.06
CA TYR A 153 -2.73 1.77 1.87
C TYR A 153 -3.55 2.08 0.62
N ASN A 154 -4.88 2.13 0.71
CA ASN A 154 -5.70 2.54 -0.42
C ASN A 154 -5.40 4.00 -0.84
N GLY A 155 -5.10 4.89 0.12
CA GLY A 155 -4.60 6.24 -0.18
C GLY A 155 -3.29 6.24 -0.95
N TRP A 156 -2.36 5.34 -0.61
CA TRP A 156 -1.10 5.13 -1.34
C TRP A 156 -1.34 4.67 -2.78
N LEU A 157 -2.18 3.66 -2.99
CA LEU A 157 -2.52 3.18 -4.35
C LEU A 157 -3.11 4.29 -5.23
N ASN A 158 -4.01 5.11 -4.66
CA ASN A 158 -4.55 6.27 -5.39
C ASN A 158 -3.48 7.34 -5.65
N THR A 159 -2.46 7.48 -4.81
CA THR A 159 -1.33 8.38 -5.04
C THR A 159 -0.49 7.90 -6.23
N ALA A 160 -0.17 6.61 -6.28
CA ALA A 160 0.57 6.00 -7.39
C ALA A 160 -0.20 6.12 -8.72
N LEU A 161 -1.53 6.00 -8.70
CA LEU A 161 -2.42 6.26 -9.84
C LEU A 161 -2.66 7.75 -10.13
N ARG A 162 -1.99 8.66 -9.42
CA ARG A 162 -2.15 10.13 -9.53
C ARG A 162 -3.57 10.64 -9.27
N SER A 163 -4.40 9.84 -8.60
CA SER A 163 -5.74 10.19 -8.13
C SER A 163 -5.66 10.93 -6.80
N TYR A 164 -4.97 12.08 -6.78
CA TYR A 164 -4.56 12.77 -5.55
C TYR A 164 -5.71 13.21 -4.64
N GLN A 165 -6.86 13.57 -5.22
CA GLN A 165 -8.05 13.93 -4.44
C GLN A 165 -8.58 12.74 -3.66
N GLU A 166 -8.66 11.58 -4.32
CA GLU A 166 -9.10 10.33 -3.70
C GLU A 166 -8.09 9.85 -2.66
N ALA A 167 -6.80 9.94 -2.95
CA ALA A 167 -5.74 9.67 -1.98
C ALA A 167 -5.91 10.51 -0.70
N CYS A 168 -6.11 11.83 -0.83
CA CYS A 168 -6.30 12.71 0.33
C CYS A 168 -7.59 12.41 1.12
N ARG A 169 -8.67 11.95 0.47
CA ARG A 169 -9.88 11.51 1.17
C ARG A 169 -9.60 10.31 2.06
N TRP A 170 -8.94 9.28 1.51
CA TRP A 170 -8.59 8.09 2.28
C TRP A 170 -7.54 8.34 3.37
N PHE A 171 -6.57 9.22 3.12
CA PHE A 171 -5.66 9.68 4.16
C PHE A 171 -6.39 10.43 5.28
N SER A 172 -7.39 11.26 4.96
CA SER A 172 -8.18 11.94 6.01
C SER A 172 -8.95 10.93 6.85
N ARG A 173 -9.56 9.93 6.21
CA ARG A 173 -10.26 8.84 6.93
C ARG A 173 -9.31 7.99 7.78
N SER A 174 -8.12 7.69 7.26
CA SER A 174 -7.08 6.98 7.99
C SER A 174 -6.63 7.75 9.24
N LEU A 175 -6.48 9.08 9.15
CA LEU A 175 -6.16 9.94 10.32
C LEU A 175 -7.26 9.91 11.38
N GLU A 176 -8.54 9.96 10.99
CA GLU A 176 -9.65 9.85 11.93
C GLU A 176 -9.58 8.54 12.74
N TRP A 177 -9.28 7.42 12.05
CA TRP A 177 -9.12 6.12 12.70
C TRP A 177 -7.84 5.98 13.50
N ALA A 178 -6.72 6.54 13.03
CA ALA A 178 -5.46 6.55 13.79
C ALA A 178 -5.62 7.29 15.13
N VAL A 179 -6.32 8.43 15.12
CA VAL A 179 -6.63 9.17 16.35
C VAL A 179 -7.58 8.40 17.25
N GLU A 180 -8.63 7.76 16.72
CA GLU A 180 -9.53 6.91 17.52
C GLU A 180 -8.80 5.70 18.13
N ALA A 181 -7.85 5.13 17.40
CA ALA A 181 -7.05 3.99 17.85
C ALA A 181 -5.86 4.39 18.75
N GLU A 182 -5.54 5.69 18.88
CA GLU A 182 -4.33 6.16 19.54
C GLU A 182 -3.07 5.52 18.91
N ASP A 183 -3.01 5.47 17.57
CA ASP A 183 -1.84 5.05 16.80
C ASP A 183 -1.13 6.28 16.20
N ASP A 184 -0.13 6.75 16.93
CA ASP A 184 0.71 7.89 16.55
C ASP A 184 1.63 7.58 15.36
N ASP A 185 2.07 6.32 15.20
CA ASP A 185 2.87 5.88 14.05
C ASP A 185 2.06 6.02 12.77
N LEU A 186 0.82 5.50 12.77
CA LEU A 186 -0.09 5.62 11.64
C LEU A 186 -0.42 7.09 11.36
N ALA A 187 -0.72 7.87 12.40
CA ALA A 187 -1.04 9.29 12.23
C ALA A 187 0.12 10.07 11.58
N ALA A 188 1.35 9.85 12.06
CA ALA A 188 2.55 10.48 11.51
C ALA A 188 2.78 10.07 10.04
N THR A 189 2.73 8.78 9.73
CA THR A 189 2.88 8.29 8.35
C THR A 189 1.82 8.89 7.42
N VAL A 190 0.57 9.04 7.86
CA VAL A 190 -0.47 9.60 6.99
C VAL A 190 -0.27 11.10 6.77
N TRP A 191 0.16 11.87 7.78
CA TRP A 191 0.57 13.27 7.56
C TRP A 191 1.73 13.38 6.57
N SER A 192 2.71 12.49 6.70
CA SER A 192 3.84 12.38 5.77
C SER A 192 3.39 12.13 4.34
N PHE A 193 2.49 11.15 4.12
CA PHE A 193 1.93 10.85 2.81
C PHE A 193 1.12 12.01 2.22
N LYS A 194 0.40 12.77 3.05
CA LYS A 194 -0.26 14.01 2.59
C LYS A 194 0.77 15.06 2.16
N GLY A 195 1.89 15.19 2.86
CA GLY A 195 3.03 16.03 2.45
C GLY A 195 3.65 15.57 1.12
N HIS A 196 3.75 14.27 0.91
CA HIS A 196 4.21 13.68 -0.35
C HIS A 196 3.24 13.98 -1.52
N VAL A 197 1.93 13.84 -1.30
CA VAL A 197 0.92 14.21 -2.31
C VAL A 197 1.01 15.71 -2.66
N ALA A 198 1.20 16.58 -1.67
CA ALA A 198 1.43 18.00 -1.92
C ALA A 198 2.68 18.23 -2.79
N TRP A 199 3.76 17.47 -2.55
CA TRP A 199 4.97 17.54 -3.37
C TRP A 199 4.68 17.15 -4.83
N LEU A 200 3.99 16.03 -5.04
CA LEU A 200 3.61 15.55 -6.38
C LEU A 200 2.73 16.54 -7.15
N ARG A 201 2.02 17.42 -6.43
CA ARG A 201 1.18 18.49 -6.98
C ARG A 201 1.92 19.82 -7.18
N GLY A 202 3.21 19.88 -6.83
CA GLY A 202 4.02 21.10 -6.89
C GLY A 202 3.74 22.10 -5.76
N GLU A 203 3.06 21.68 -4.70
CA GLU A 203 2.62 22.53 -3.58
C GLU A 203 3.69 22.58 -2.48
N VAL A 204 4.87 23.16 -2.78
CA VAL A 204 6.07 23.12 -1.91
C VAL A 204 5.81 23.58 -0.47
N GLY A 205 5.07 24.68 -0.29
CA GLY A 205 4.73 25.17 1.05
C GLY A 205 3.89 24.19 1.87
N ALA A 206 2.95 23.48 1.23
CA ALA A 206 2.15 22.44 1.87
C ALA A 206 2.98 21.18 2.16
N THR A 207 3.92 20.81 1.28
CA THR A 207 4.90 19.74 1.58
C THR A 207 5.63 20.01 2.89
N ILE A 208 6.23 21.20 3.04
CA ILE A 208 6.96 21.57 4.27
C ILE A 208 6.01 21.57 5.47
N GLY A 209 4.86 22.23 5.34
CA GLY A 209 3.90 22.38 6.44
C GLY A 209 3.36 21.05 6.97
N LEU A 210 2.93 20.16 6.08
CA LEU A 210 2.37 18.85 6.44
C LEU A 210 3.45 17.90 6.98
N THR A 211 4.63 17.91 6.39
CA THR A 211 5.75 17.08 6.87
C THR A 211 6.22 17.52 8.27
N ARG A 212 6.23 18.83 8.53
CA ARG A 212 6.48 19.36 9.89
C ARG A 212 5.44 18.90 10.91
N VAL A 213 4.18 18.69 10.51
CA VAL A 213 3.16 18.11 11.39
C VAL A 213 3.51 16.65 11.70
N ALA A 214 3.84 15.85 10.69
CA ALA A 214 4.27 14.45 10.88
C ALA A 214 5.44 14.34 11.86
N ARG A 215 6.42 15.24 11.76
CA ARG A 215 7.57 15.25 12.68
C ARG A 215 7.20 15.58 14.13
N ARG A 216 6.04 16.18 14.45
CA ARG A 216 5.69 16.50 15.86
C ARG A 216 5.54 15.25 16.72
N TYR A 217 5.24 14.11 16.11
CA TYR A 217 5.22 12.81 16.75
C TYR A 217 6.66 12.35 17.00
N ARG A 218 7.02 12.12 18.27
CA ARG A 218 8.41 11.82 18.69
C ARG A 218 8.60 10.39 19.16
N ASP A 219 7.56 9.79 19.74
CA ASP A 219 7.58 8.44 20.30
C ASP A 219 7.03 7.43 19.28
N ILE A 220 7.53 7.52 18.04
CA ILE A 220 7.16 6.67 16.90
C ILE A 220 8.41 6.03 16.31
N TYR A 221 8.24 5.12 15.34
CA TYR A 221 9.35 4.46 14.66
C TYR A 221 10.36 5.48 14.07
N PRO A 222 11.68 5.40 14.42
CA PRO A 222 12.69 6.37 13.98
C PRO A 222 12.79 6.54 12.46
N GLY A 223 12.48 5.48 11.71
CA GLY A 223 12.49 5.53 10.24
C GLY A 223 11.43 6.49 9.68
N GLN A 224 10.27 6.63 10.33
CA GLN A 224 9.28 7.62 9.90
C GLN A 224 9.83 9.05 10.10
N ILE A 225 10.47 9.30 11.25
CA ILE A 225 11.07 10.61 11.56
C ILE A 225 12.22 10.94 10.59
N ALA A 226 13.07 9.96 10.27
CA ALA A 226 14.16 10.11 9.29
C ALA A 226 13.63 10.48 7.91
N TYR A 227 12.61 9.75 7.44
CA TYR A 227 11.96 10.02 6.16
C TYR A 227 11.36 11.43 6.11
N ASP A 228 10.68 11.83 7.18
CA ASP A 228 10.04 13.14 7.24
C ASP A 228 11.06 14.28 7.28
N ALA A 229 12.21 14.09 7.94
CA ALA A 229 13.31 15.05 7.87
C ALA A 229 13.82 15.22 6.43
N LEU A 230 14.01 14.13 5.69
CA LEU A 230 14.46 14.14 4.29
C LEU A 230 13.41 14.71 3.33
N GLN A 231 12.13 14.42 3.56
CA GLN A 231 11.03 15.01 2.80
C GLN A 231 10.89 16.52 3.05
N GLU A 232 11.07 16.97 4.30
CA GLU A 232 11.10 18.39 4.63
C GLU A 232 12.32 19.07 4.00
N ALA A 233 13.50 18.44 4.04
CA ALA A 233 14.73 18.91 3.39
C ALA A 233 14.49 19.11 1.89
N ARG A 234 13.84 18.16 1.22
CA ARG A 234 13.46 18.31 -0.19
C ARG A 234 12.58 19.54 -0.45
N GLY A 235 11.66 19.84 0.45
CA GLY A 235 10.85 21.07 0.40
C GLY A 235 11.71 22.33 0.53
N HIS A 236 12.67 22.35 1.45
CA HIS A 236 13.61 23.47 1.65
C HIS A 236 14.56 23.65 0.46
N ALA A 237 15.03 22.56 -0.15
CA ALA A 237 15.85 22.59 -1.35
C ALA A 237 15.13 23.33 -2.50
N ALA A 238 13.83 23.07 -2.66
CA ALA A 238 13.01 23.70 -3.70
C ALA A 238 12.82 25.22 -3.53
N ILE A 239 13.06 25.77 -2.33
CA ILE A 239 13.02 27.21 -2.06
C ILE A 239 14.43 27.81 -1.84
N GLY A 240 15.49 27.03 -2.06
CA GLY A 240 16.88 27.48 -1.94
C GLY A 240 17.40 27.62 -0.50
N ASP A 241 16.73 27.02 0.48
CA ASP A 241 17.15 27.06 1.89
C ASP A 241 18.18 25.96 2.19
N THR A 242 19.39 26.18 1.70
CA THR A 242 20.53 25.24 1.83
C THR A 242 20.83 24.88 3.29
N TYR A 243 20.69 25.83 4.21
CA TYR A 243 20.98 25.59 5.63
C TYR A 243 20.05 24.54 6.22
N GLU A 244 18.73 24.70 6.02
CA GLU A 244 17.77 23.71 6.52
C GLU A 244 17.91 22.36 5.82
N VAL A 245 18.27 22.33 4.52
CA VAL A 245 18.56 21.07 3.81
C VAL A 245 19.69 20.30 4.49
N GLU A 246 20.84 20.94 4.70
CA GLU A 246 22.00 20.27 5.30
C GLU A 246 21.71 19.82 6.73
N ARG A 247 21.07 20.68 7.54
CA ARG A 247 20.69 20.37 8.92
C ARG A 247 19.74 19.17 9.00
N LEU A 248 18.71 19.12 8.15
CA LEU A 248 17.73 18.03 8.15
C LEU A 248 18.29 16.72 7.59
N VAL A 249 19.20 16.78 6.61
CA VAL A 249 19.90 15.60 6.08
C VAL A 249 20.85 15.02 7.14
N GLU A 250 21.52 15.87 7.92
CA GLU A 250 22.35 15.45 9.06
C GLU A 250 21.50 14.81 10.17
N ASP A 251 20.41 15.46 10.59
CA ASP A 251 19.45 14.91 11.58
C ASP A 251 18.95 13.50 11.19
N ALA A 252 18.74 13.27 9.89
CA ALA A 252 18.20 12.01 9.38
C ALA A 252 19.20 10.85 9.46
N TRP A 253 20.51 11.11 9.58
CA TRP A 253 21.54 10.07 9.54
C TRP A 253 21.42 9.09 10.71
N ASP A 254 21.46 9.61 11.94
CA ASP A 254 21.37 8.81 13.16
C ASP A 254 20.01 8.11 13.28
N LEU A 255 18.95 8.76 12.82
CA LEU A 255 17.60 8.19 12.78
C LEU A 255 17.51 7.03 11.80
N ALA A 256 18.15 7.13 10.63
CA ALA A 256 18.16 6.07 9.63
C ALA A 256 18.94 4.83 10.11
N GLU A 257 20.07 5.03 10.80
CA GLU A 257 20.83 3.92 11.40
C GLU A 257 20.01 3.20 12.49
N ARG A 258 19.41 3.95 13.41
CA ARG A 258 18.50 3.41 14.42
C ARG A 258 17.31 2.69 13.82
N ALA A 259 16.72 3.25 12.76
CA ALA A 259 15.60 2.64 12.05
C ALA A 259 15.96 1.23 11.56
N LEU A 260 17.14 1.03 10.99
CA LEU A 260 17.56 -0.30 10.53
C LEU A 260 17.70 -1.30 11.69
N ALA A 261 18.18 -0.87 12.85
CA ALA A 261 18.27 -1.72 14.04
C ALA A 261 16.89 -2.08 14.61
N GLU A 262 15.94 -1.15 14.56
CA GLU A 262 14.58 -1.30 15.11
C GLU A 262 13.57 -1.86 14.10
N LEU A 263 13.97 -2.04 12.82
CA LEU A 263 13.10 -2.47 11.72
C LEU A 263 12.28 -3.75 12.01
N PRO A 264 12.79 -4.80 12.70
CA PRO A 264 12.00 -5.99 13.02
C PRO A 264 10.75 -5.72 13.86
N GLY A 265 10.71 -4.61 14.61
CA GLY A 265 9.57 -4.18 15.42
C GLY A 265 8.81 -2.99 14.82
N ALA A 266 9.17 -2.53 13.62
CA ALA A 266 8.55 -1.38 12.99
C ALA A 266 7.09 -1.66 12.58
N PRO A 267 6.26 -0.62 12.43
CA PRO A 267 4.93 -0.79 11.87
C PRO A 267 4.97 -1.47 10.49
N PRO A 268 4.01 -2.36 10.15
CA PRO A 268 4.14 -3.26 8.99
C PRO A 268 4.31 -2.57 7.62
N TRP A 269 3.94 -1.30 7.50
CA TRP A 269 4.10 -0.52 6.28
C TRP A 269 5.53 0.01 6.05
N HIS A 270 6.47 -0.24 6.95
CA HIS A 270 7.89 0.12 6.79
C HIS A 270 8.78 -1.03 6.24
N TYR A 271 8.20 -2.15 5.81
CA TYR A 271 8.96 -3.37 5.43
C TYR A 271 10.05 -3.18 4.35
N TYR A 272 9.92 -2.17 3.50
CA TYR A 272 10.83 -1.95 2.36
C TYR A 272 12.07 -1.11 2.69
N ARG A 273 12.22 -0.64 3.95
CA ARG A 273 13.37 0.22 4.34
C ARG A 273 14.67 -0.59 4.32
N SER A 274 15.71 -0.01 3.72
CA SER A 274 17.03 -0.62 3.56
C SER A 274 18.13 0.44 3.64
N PRO A 275 19.41 0.08 3.84
CA PRO A 275 20.52 1.04 3.75
C PRO A 275 20.52 1.80 2.42
N ALA A 276 20.32 1.09 1.31
CA ALA A 276 20.20 1.66 -0.02
C ALA A 276 19.05 2.67 -0.13
N PHE A 277 17.87 2.37 0.44
CA PHE A 277 16.75 3.30 0.48
C PHE A 277 17.12 4.62 1.19
N TRP A 278 17.87 4.57 2.29
CA TRP A 278 18.28 5.77 3.00
C TRP A 278 19.33 6.61 2.26
N GLU A 279 20.22 5.97 1.50
CA GLU A 279 21.12 6.69 0.58
C GLU A 279 20.33 7.42 -0.51
N LEU A 280 19.32 6.75 -1.08
CA LEU A 280 18.45 7.32 -2.11
C LEU A 280 17.69 8.56 -1.62
N GLU A 281 17.08 8.50 -0.44
CA GLU A 281 16.35 9.64 0.13
C GLU A 281 17.28 10.82 0.46
N ARG A 282 18.49 10.56 0.95
CA ARG A 282 19.51 11.60 1.20
C ARG A 282 19.94 12.27 -0.11
N GLY A 283 20.26 11.48 -1.13
CA GLY A 283 20.61 12.00 -2.45
C GLY A 283 19.47 12.83 -3.08
N ARG A 284 18.22 12.37 -2.96
CA ARG A 284 17.01 13.10 -3.39
C ARG A 284 16.85 14.43 -2.67
N ALA A 285 17.17 14.53 -1.38
CA ALA A 285 17.10 15.80 -0.66
C ALA A 285 18.21 16.77 -1.09
N LEU A 286 19.38 16.24 -1.48
CA LEU A 286 20.59 17.03 -1.74
C LEU A 286 20.75 17.51 -3.18
N TYR A 287 20.08 16.94 -4.18
CA TYR A 287 20.49 17.15 -5.59
C TYR A 287 20.50 18.62 -6.05
N GLN A 288 19.66 19.49 -5.49
CA GLN A 288 19.65 20.91 -5.84
C GLN A 288 20.73 21.74 -5.12
N VAL A 289 21.32 21.20 -4.05
CA VAL A 289 22.21 21.93 -3.13
C VAL A 289 23.65 21.40 -3.17
N ARG A 290 23.80 20.08 -3.29
CA ARG A 290 25.08 19.35 -3.37
C ARG A 290 24.99 18.31 -4.50
N PRO A 291 24.90 18.74 -5.78
CA PRO A 291 24.60 17.84 -6.89
C PRO A 291 25.63 16.72 -7.04
N GLN A 292 26.92 16.95 -6.82
CA GLN A 292 27.96 15.91 -6.90
C GLN A 292 27.74 14.82 -5.84
N ARG A 293 27.54 15.22 -4.58
CA ARG A 293 27.25 14.28 -3.47
C ARG A 293 25.94 13.53 -3.69
N ALA A 294 24.93 14.20 -4.25
CA ALA A 294 23.67 13.55 -4.60
C ALA A 294 23.83 12.51 -5.70
N VAL A 295 24.65 12.78 -6.73
CA VAL A 295 24.97 11.79 -7.77
C VAL A 295 25.59 10.54 -7.15
N GLU A 296 26.57 10.69 -6.26
CA GLU A 296 27.21 9.57 -5.56
C GLU A 296 26.18 8.74 -4.78
N MET A 297 25.41 9.38 -3.91
CA MET A 297 24.41 8.73 -3.07
C MET A 297 23.30 8.04 -3.89
N LEU A 298 22.78 8.71 -4.92
CA LEU A 298 21.74 8.15 -5.78
C LEU A 298 22.26 6.99 -6.63
N THR A 299 23.52 7.04 -7.08
CA THR A 299 24.15 5.95 -7.84
C THR A 299 24.32 4.73 -6.94
N THR A 300 25.01 4.87 -5.82
CA THR A 300 25.22 3.78 -4.85
C THR A 300 23.89 3.21 -4.36
N GLY A 301 22.95 4.08 -3.98
CA GLY A 301 21.63 3.65 -3.53
C GLY A 301 20.87 2.84 -4.58
N LEU A 302 20.95 3.19 -5.87
CA LEU A 302 20.26 2.46 -6.94
C LEU A 302 20.93 1.11 -7.24
N GLU A 303 22.26 1.05 -7.15
CA GLU A 303 23.05 -0.18 -7.36
C GLU A 303 22.86 -1.20 -6.23
N ASP A 304 22.75 -0.71 -5.00
CA ASP A 304 22.65 -1.54 -3.78
C ASP A 304 21.20 -1.90 -3.40
N LEU A 305 20.20 -1.49 -4.19
CA LEU A 305 18.81 -1.87 -3.94
C LEU A 305 18.66 -3.41 -3.91
N PRO A 306 17.92 -3.96 -2.93
CA PRO A 306 17.53 -5.37 -2.93
C PRO A 306 16.89 -5.78 -4.27
N THR A 307 17.14 -7.01 -4.73
CA THR A 307 16.72 -7.48 -6.06
C THR A 307 15.21 -7.34 -6.30
N ASP A 308 14.39 -7.56 -5.26
CA ASP A 308 12.94 -7.40 -5.28
C ASP A 308 12.47 -5.94 -5.36
N GLN A 309 13.35 -4.97 -5.09
CA GLN A 309 13.07 -3.54 -5.14
C GLN A 309 13.61 -2.85 -6.41
N GLN A 310 14.57 -3.44 -7.11
CA GLN A 310 15.19 -2.82 -8.29
C GLN A 310 14.20 -2.53 -9.41
N SER A 311 13.18 -3.37 -9.57
CA SER A 311 12.12 -3.20 -10.59
C SER A 311 10.90 -2.43 -10.09
N ALA A 312 10.87 -2.01 -8.83
CA ALA A 312 9.70 -1.34 -8.28
C ALA A 312 9.47 0.03 -8.94
N ASP A 313 8.21 0.39 -9.18
CA ASP A 313 7.83 1.64 -9.86
C ASP A 313 8.39 2.89 -9.16
N TRP A 314 8.51 2.83 -7.82
CA TRP A 314 9.05 3.94 -7.04
C TRP A 314 10.55 4.18 -7.29
N ALA A 315 11.31 3.16 -7.71
CA ALA A 315 12.74 3.30 -8.03
C ALA A 315 12.98 4.23 -9.22
N GLU A 316 12.03 4.31 -10.16
CA GLU A 316 12.12 5.24 -11.29
C GLU A 316 12.20 6.71 -10.87
N ALA A 317 11.54 7.07 -9.75
CA ALA A 317 11.59 8.43 -9.25
C ALA A 317 13.01 8.84 -8.85
N TYR A 318 13.82 7.91 -8.36
CA TYR A 318 15.22 8.17 -8.02
C TYR A 318 16.14 8.19 -9.23
N ARG A 319 15.86 7.37 -10.25
CA ARG A 319 16.57 7.47 -11.54
C ARG A 319 16.40 8.84 -12.18
N ARG A 320 15.19 9.42 -12.08
CA ARG A 320 14.92 10.80 -12.52
C ARG A 320 15.69 11.83 -11.71
N ASP A 321 15.75 11.68 -10.39
CA ASP A 321 16.55 12.57 -9.55
C ASP A 321 18.05 12.47 -9.87
N LEU A 322 18.56 11.26 -10.15
CA LEU A 322 19.96 11.05 -10.53
C LEU A 322 20.28 11.77 -11.83
N ALA A 323 19.44 11.63 -12.84
CA ALA A 323 19.60 12.35 -14.11
C ALA A 323 19.56 13.87 -13.91
N ALA A 324 18.67 14.38 -13.04
CA ALA A 324 18.62 15.80 -12.70
C ALA A 324 19.87 16.27 -11.95
N ALA A 325 20.40 15.47 -11.03
CA ALA A 325 21.63 15.74 -10.30
C ALA A 325 22.84 15.80 -11.25
N GLN A 326 22.94 14.84 -12.19
CA GLN A 326 23.99 14.79 -13.20
C GLN A 326 23.94 16.02 -14.13
N ALA A 327 22.75 16.47 -14.51
CA ALA A 327 22.58 17.67 -15.33
C ALA A 327 23.03 18.96 -14.62
N LEU A 328 22.97 19.01 -13.29
CA LEU A 328 23.48 20.14 -12.50
C LEU A 328 25.00 20.11 -12.30
N CYS A 329 25.65 18.97 -12.57
CA CYS A 329 27.10 18.81 -12.49
C CYS A 329 27.82 19.11 -13.82
N ALA A 330 27.09 19.17 -14.94
CA ALA A 330 27.61 19.36 -16.29
C ALA A 330 27.86 20.83 -16.62
#